data_AF-A0A438EMR3-F1
#
_entry.id   AF-A0A438EMR3-F1
#
_cell.length_a   1.000
_cell.length_b   1.000
_cell.length_c   1.000
_cell.angle_alpha   90.00
_cell.angle_beta   90.00
_cell.angle_gamma   90.00
#
_symmetry.space_group_name_H-M   'P 1'
#
loop_
_entity.id
_entity.type
_entity.pdbx_description
1 polymer ?
#
loop_
_entity_poly.entity_id
_entity_poly.type
_entity_poly.pdbx_seq_one_letter_code
_entity_poly.pdbx_strand_id
1 'polypeptide(L)'
;MSETAIVEILKRVLEEVEKVMHEFKGMLYKSMEDPQIDLTDLENTVRLLLELEPESDPVWHYLNIQNHRIRGLLEKCTLDHESRMETLHDEIRERALSDAKWRQIQQDSNQSSEVDYSLTPGNTNLLVDSPQVGLTSEEVDALRGKYIRRLTAVLIHHIPAFWKVALSVFSGKFAKSSQVSAESNINTSASKTEEKVGDGKYSSHSLDEVAGMIRSTISAYEVKVTILSSITCFKLL
;
A
#
# COMPACT_ATOMS: atom_id res chain seq x y z
N MET A 1 -60.34 -16.33 -5.05
CA MET A 1 -59.16 -15.90 -4.28
C MET A 1 -59.55 -14.71 -3.45
N SER A 2 -59.34 -14.74 -2.13
CA SER A 2 -59.61 -13.60 -1.26
C SER A 2 -58.56 -12.51 -1.49
N GLU A 3 -58.95 -11.25 -1.32
CA GLU A 3 -58.07 -10.07 -1.41
C GLU A 3 -56.81 -10.21 -0.53
N THR A 4 -56.96 -10.85 0.63
CA THR A 4 -55.85 -11.20 1.54
C THR A 4 -54.80 -12.13 0.93
N ALA A 5 -55.19 -13.11 0.11
CA ALA A 5 -54.23 -14.05 -0.49
C ALA A 5 -53.36 -13.38 -1.56
N ILE A 6 -53.90 -12.39 -2.30
CA ILE A 6 -53.14 -11.62 -3.30
C ILE A 6 -52.13 -10.71 -2.60
N VAL A 7 -52.53 -10.07 -1.51
CA VAL A 7 -51.65 -9.22 -0.70
C VAL A 7 -50.48 -10.03 -0.11
N GLU A 8 -50.73 -11.26 0.37
CA GLU A 8 -49.67 -12.14 0.89
C GLU A 8 -48.68 -12.59 -0.20
N ILE A 9 -49.17 -12.93 -1.39
CA ILE A 9 -48.31 -13.31 -2.51
C ILE A 9 -47.44 -12.13 -2.95
N LEU A 10 -48.03 -10.94 -3.10
CA LEU A 10 -47.29 -9.74 -3.46
C LEU A 10 -46.21 -9.41 -2.43
N LYS A 11 -46.51 -9.55 -1.14
CA LYS A 11 -45.54 -9.36 -0.06
C LYS A 11 -44.33 -10.29 -0.21
N ARG A 12 -44.56 -11.59 -0.44
CA ARG A 12 -43.47 -12.56 -0.63
C ARG A 12 -42.63 -12.28 -1.88
N VAL A 13 -43.27 -11.87 -2.98
CA VAL A 13 -42.56 -11.51 -4.20
C VAL A 13 -41.68 -10.28 -3.97
N LEU A 14 -42.20 -9.27 -3.27
CA LEU A 14 -41.45 -8.06 -2.94
C LEU A 14 -40.25 -8.38 -2.03
N GLU A 15 -40.43 -9.21 -1.00
CA GLU A 15 -39.35 -9.68 -0.13
C GLU A 15 -38.25 -10.42 -0.91
N GLU A 16 -38.61 -11.30 -1.86
CA GLU A 16 -37.61 -12.01 -2.67
C GLU A 16 -36.89 -11.07 -3.64
N VAL A 17 -37.59 -10.10 -4.23
CA VAL A 17 -36.96 -9.08 -5.10
C VAL A 17 -35.97 -8.23 -4.31
N GLU A 18 -36.34 -7.75 -3.12
CA GLU A 18 -35.45 -6.99 -2.24
C GLU A 18 -34.21 -7.80 -1.86
N LYS A 19 -34.39 -9.08 -1.54
CA LYS A 19 -33.29 -9.99 -1.23
C LYS A 19 -32.33 -10.16 -2.41
N VAL A 20 -32.85 -10.48 -3.61
CA VAL A 20 -32.03 -10.62 -4.81
C VAL A 20 -31.31 -9.32 -5.14
N MET A 21 -31.97 -8.17 -4.98
CA MET A 21 -31.38 -6.86 -5.20
C MET A 21 -30.23 -6.60 -4.22
N HIS A 22 -30.38 -6.97 -2.94
CA HIS A 22 -29.33 -6.85 -1.94
C HIS A 22 -28.13 -7.78 -2.24
N GLU A 23 -28.39 -9.03 -2.62
CA GLU A 23 -27.34 -9.97 -3.04
C GLU A 23 -26.57 -9.44 -4.26
N PHE A 24 -27.27 -8.88 -5.24
CA PHE A 24 -26.65 -8.29 -6.43
C PHE A 24 -25.79 -7.07 -6.10
N LYS A 25 -26.27 -6.15 -5.24
CA LYS A 25 -25.45 -5.04 -4.71
C LYS A 25 -24.17 -5.56 -4.04
N GLY A 26 -24.30 -6.60 -3.21
CA GLY A 26 -23.15 -7.22 -2.53
C GLY A 26 -22.11 -7.78 -3.52
N MET A 27 -22.56 -8.42 -4.60
CA MET A 27 -21.64 -8.90 -5.65
C MET A 27 -20.94 -7.75 -6.38
N LEU A 28 -21.64 -6.66 -6.68
CA LEU A 28 -21.06 -5.47 -7.32
C LEU A 28 -19.99 -4.82 -6.43
N TYR A 29 -20.28 -4.61 -5.13
CA TYR A 29 -19.28 -4.07 -4.20
C TYR A 29 -18.05 -4.98 -4.07
N LYS A 30 -18.25 -6.29 -4.00
CA LYS A 30 -17.14 -7.25 -3.97
C LYS A 30 -16.27 -7.19 -5.23
N SER A 31 -16.86 -6.93 -6.39
CA SER A 31 -16.10 -6.74 -7.63
C SER A 31 -15.17 -5.52 -7.55
N MET A 32 -15.55 -4.46 -6.83
CA MET A 32 -14.75 -3.24 -6.67
C MET A 32 -13.54 -3.43 -5.73
N GLU A 33 -13.51 -4.52 -4.97
CA GLU A 33 -12.35 -4.90 -4.15
C GLU A 33 -11.20 -5.46 -4.98
N ASP A 34 -11.45 -5.82 -6.24
CA ASP A 34 -10.40 -6.32 -7.14
C ASP A 34 -9.36 -5.21 -7.43
N PRO A 35 -8.08 -5.43 -7.10
CA PRO A 35 -7.00 -4.48 -7.42
C PRO A 35 -6.71 -4.28 -8.90
N GLN A 36 -7.12 -5.20 -9.74
CA GLN A 36 -6.86 -5.18 -11.18
C GLN A 36 -8.11 -4.85 -11.98
N ILE A 37 -9.19 -4.42 -11.31
CA ILE A 37 -10.37 -3.91 -12.00
C ILE A 37 -9.95 -2.78 -12.94
N ASP A 38 -10.32 -2.93 -14.20
CA ASP A 38 -10.06 -1.89 -15.18
C ASP A 38 -11.06 -0.74 -15.03
N LEU A 39 -10.79 0.37 -15.72
CA LEU A 39 -11.62 1.56 -15.60
C LEU A 39 -13.03 1.35 -16.14
N THR A 40 -13.19 0.51 -17.15
CA THR A 40 -14.46 0.23 -17.84
C THR A 40 -15.37 -0.61 -16.94
N ASP A 41 -14.82 -1.66 -16.33
CA ASP A 41 -15.53 -2.54 -15.40
C ASP A 41 -15.92 -1.81 -14.12
N LEU A 42 -15.04 -0.92 -13.62
CA LEU A 42 -15.35 -0.05 -12.49
C LEU A 42 -16.50 0.91 -12.82
N GLU A 43 -16.46 1.56 -13.98
CA GLU A 43 -17.53 2.45 -14.44
C GLU A 43 -18.86 1.70 -14.55
N ASN A 44 -18.84 0.50 -15.14
CA ASN A 44 -20.02 -0.35 -15.27
C ASN A 44 -20.61 -0.72 -13.91
N THR A 45 -19.76 -1.14 -12.98
CA THR A 45 -20.17 -1.51 -11.63
C THR A 45 -20.78 -0.33 -10.87
N VAL A 46 -20.14 0.85 -10.94
CA VAL A 46 -20.64 2.08 -10.31
C VAL A 46 -22.01 2.48 -10.89
N ARG A 47 -22.19 2.40 -12.21
CA ARG A 47 -23.45 2.74 -12.87
C ARG A 47 -24.58 1.82 -12.41
N LEU A 48 -24.35 0.50 -12.42
CA LEU A 48 -25.33 -0.48 -11.93
C LEU A 48 -25.67 -0.23 -10.46
N LEU A 49 -24.68 0.06 -9.61
CA LEU A 49 -24.93 0.38 -8.21
C LEU A 49 -25.83 1.62 -8.04
N LEU A 50 -25.60 2.67 -8.84
CA LEU A 50 -26.44 3.88 -8.81
C LEU A 50 -27.87 3.61 -9.28
N GLU A 51 -28.07 2.76 -10.28
CA GLU A 51 -29.41 2.33 -10.74
C GLU A 51 -30.18 1.54 -9.67
N LEU A 52 -29.47 0.84 -8.78
CA LEU A 52 -30.06 0.06 -7.70
C LEU A 52 -30.30 0.89 -6.43
N GLU A 53 -30.06 2.20 -6.43
CA GLU A 53 -30.14 3.09 -5.26
C GLU A 53 -29.25 2.58 -4.10
N PRO A 54 -27.94 2.84 -4.14
CA PRO A 54 -27.00 2.27 -3.18
C PRO A 54 -27.14 2.93 -1.80
N GLU A 55 -26.84 2.22 -0.71
CA GLU A 55 -26.91 2.80 0.64
C GLU A 55 -25.78 3.82 0.89
N SER A 56 -24.69 3.74 0.12
CA SER A 56 -23.51 4.60 0.24
C SER A 56 -22.93 4.95 -1.12
N ASP A 57 -22.13 6.01 -1.16
CA ASP A 57 -21.45 6.47 -2.36
C ASP A 57 -20.48 5.38 -2.90
N PRO A 58 -20.79 4.76 -4.05
CA PRO A 58 -20.03 3.62 -4.55
C PRO A 58 -18.63 4.02 -5.02
N VAL A 59 -18.49 5.22 -5.59
CA VAL A 59 -17.18 5.77 -6.00
C VAL A 59 -16.31 5.98 -4.79
N TRP A 60 -16.85 6.63 -3.76
CA TRP A 60 -16.10 6.91 -2.54
C TRP A 60 -15.70 5.62 -1.83
N HIS A 61 -16.58 4.62 -1.81
CA HIS A 61 -16.29 3.30 -1.29
C HIS A 61 -15.06 2.67 -1.97
N TYR A 62 -15.02 2.66 -3.31
CA TYR A 62 -13.86 2.18 -4.06
C TYR A 62 -12.58 2.97 -3.75
N LEU A 63 -12.65 4.31 -3.76
CA LEU A 63 -11.48 5.14 -3.51
C LEU A 63 -10.89 4.87 -2.11
N ASN A 64 -11.74 4.64 -1.12
CA ASN A 64 -11.30 4.25 0.22
C ASN A 64 -10.63 2.88 0.24
N ILE A 65 -11.21 1.87 -0.40
CA ILE A 65 -10.60 0.53 -0.50
C ILE A 65 -9.22 0.62 -1.15
N GLN A 66 -9.11 1.32 -2.28
CA GLN A 66 -7.84 1.43 -3.01
C GLN A 66 -6.80 2.20 -2.19
N ASN A 67 -7.17 3.31 -1.55
CA ASN A 67 -6.26 4.05 -0.69
C ASN A 67 -5.81 3.23 0.53
N HIS A 68 -6.72 2.49 1.16
CA HIS A 68 -6.39 1.58 2.26
C HIS A 68 -5.42 0.50 1.80
N ARG A 69 -5.63 -0.06 0.62
CA ARG A 69 -4.73 -1.04 0.01
C ARG A 69 -3.33 -0.48 -0.22
N ILE A 70 -3.21 0.73 -0.76
CA ILE A 70 -1.91 1.40 -0.96
C ILE A 70 -1.18 1.56 0.37
N ARG A 71 -1.90 1.99 1.43
CA ARG A 71 -1.34 2.09 2.78
C ARG A 71 -0.92 0.74 3.33
N GLY A 72 -1.71 -0.30 3.12
CA GLY A 72 -1.36 -1.67 3.48
C GLY A 72 -0.07 -2.15 2.81
N LEU A 73 0.18 -1.76 1.55
CA LEU A 73 1.45 -2.06 0.86
C LEU A 73 2.65 -1.32 1.48
N LEU A 74 2.48 -0.05 1.86
CA LEU A 74 3.53 0.70 2.58
C LEU A 74 3.82 0.06 3.95
N GLU A 75 2.79 -0.38 4.66
CA GLU A 75 2.93 -1.07 5.94
C GLU A 75 3.63 -2.40 5.79
N LYS A 76 3.23 -3.22 4.80
CA LYS A 76 3.90 -4.48 4.49
C LYS A 76 5.38 -4.29 4.17
N CYS A 77 5.74 -3.23 3.45
CA CYS A 77 7.15 -2.92 3.19
C CYS A 77 7.93 -2.64 4.48
N THR A 78 7.28 -2.02 5.47
CA THR A 78 7.86 -1.70 6.78
C THR A 78 8.07 -2.98 7.59
N LEU A 79 7.04 -3.81 7.73
CA LEU A 79 7.11 -5.07 8.47
C LEU A 79 8.18 -6.02 7.89
N ASP A 80 8.28 -6.14 6.56
CA ASP A 80 9.31 -6.97 5.92
C ASP A 80 10.73 -6.38 6.09
N HIS A 81 10.86 -5.05 6.22
CA HIS A 81 12.15 -4.44 6.56
C HIS A 81 12.55 -4.71 8.01
N GLU A 82 11.63 -4.53 8.95
CA GLU A 82 11.85 -4.77 10.37
C GLU A 82 12.24 -6.22 10.64
N SER A 83 11.50 -7.18 10.09
CA SER A 83 11.80 -8.62 10.22
C SER A 83 13.21 -8.98 9.72
N ARG A 84 13.65 -8.38 8.61
CA ARG A 84 15.01 -8.60 8.08
C ARG A 84 16.08 -7.91 8.90
N MET A 85 15.79 -6.73 9.42
CA MET A 85 16.70 -5.99 10.30
C MET A 85 16.90 -6.74 11.61
N GLU A 86 15.83 -7.30 12.17
CA GLU A 86 15.87 -8.15 13.36
C GLU A 86 16.72 -9.41 13.12
N THR A 87 16.47 -10.11 12.01
CA THR A 87 17.27 -11.29 11.63
C THR A 87 18.76 -10.95 11.50
N LEU A 88 19.10 -9.85 10.82
CA LEU A 88 20.48 -9.39 10.69
C LEU A 88 21.11 -9.05 12.06
N HIS A 89 20.34 -8.40 12.94
CA HIS A 89 20.81 -8.07 14.29
C HIS A 89 21.08 -9.32 15.13
N ASP A 90 20.23 -10.34 15.01
CA ASP A 90 20.42 -11.63 15.69
C ASP A 90 21.67 -12.35 15.16
N GLU A 91 21.85 -12.41 13.84
CA GLU A 91 23.05 -13.00 13.22
C GLU A 91 24.34 -12.29 13.65
N ILE A 92 24.34 -10.96 13.72
CA ILE A 92 25.49 -10.16 14.20
C ILE A 92 25.79 -10.52 15.67
N ARG A 93 24.77 -10.62 16.51
CA ARG A 93 24.91 -10.95 17.94
C ARG A 93 25.49 -12.35 18.12
N GLU A 94 24.94 -13.34 17.41
CA GLU A 94 25.41 -14.74 17.48
C GLU A 94 26.84 -14.88 16.96
N ARG A 95 27.19 -14.18 15.89
CA ARG A 95 28.56 -14.14 15.36
C ARG A 95 29.53 -13.54 16.37
N ALA A 96 29.18 -12.42 16.99
CA ALA A 96 30.01 -11.79 18.01
C ALA A 96 30.25 -12.71 19.23
N LEU A 97 29.23 -13.42 19.69
CA LEU A 97 29.35 -14.42 20.77
C LEU A 97 30.25 -15.59 20.36
N SER A 98 30.09 -16.08 19.13
CA SER A 98 30.89 -17.17 18.57
C SER A 98 32.37 -16.77 18.45
N ASP A 99 32.64 -15.56 17.97
CA ASP A 99 34.01 -15.03 17.84
C ASP A 99 34.66 -14.79 19.20
N ALA A 100 33.90 -14.32 20.19
CA ALA A 100 34.40 -14.16 21.56
C ALA A 100 34.77 -15.52 22.16
N LYS A 101 33.90 -16.53 22.00
CA LYS A 101 34.15 -17.91 22.45
C LYS A 101 35.37 -18.51 21.74
N TRP A 102 35.52 -18.27 20.43
CA TRP A 102 36.66 -18.77 19.67
C TRP A 102 37.97 -18.14 20.12
N ARG A 103 37.97 -16.82 20.39
CA ARG A 103 39.13 -16.12 20.95
C ARG A 103 39.51 -16.65 22.33
N GLN A 104 38.53 -16.96 23.18
CA GLN A 104 38.78 -17.58 24.48
C GLN A 104 39.45 -18.96 24.35
N ILE A 105 38.95 -19.82 23.46
CA ILE A 105 39.54 -21.15 23.21
C ILE A 105 41.00 -21.03 22.76
N GLN A 106 41.33 -20.05 21.90
CA GLN A 106 42.71 -19.81 21.47
C GLN A 106 43.61 -19.38 22.63
N GLN A 107 43.11 -18.53 23.54
CA GLN A 107 43.85 -18.09 24.72
C GLN A 107 44.07 -19.22 25.73
N ASP A 108 43.06 -20.07 25.95
CA ASP A 108 43.15 -21.20 26.88
C ASP A 108 44.10 -22.29 26.34
N SER A 109 44.08 -22.54 25.02
CA SER A 109 45.00 -23.50 24.38
C SER A 109 46.46 -23.06 24.49
N ASN A 110 46.74 -21.76 24.31
CA ASN A 110 48.11 -21.21 24.38
C ASN A 110 48.65 -21.15 25.81
N GLN A 111 47.80 -21.06 26.83
CA GLN A 111 48.21 -21.11 28.25
C GLN A 111 48.47 -22.55 28.72
N SER A 112 47.81 -23.56 28.12
CA SER A 112 48.00 -24.97 28.51
C SER A 112 49.34 -25.58 28.03
N SER A 113 50.04 -24.93 27.09
CA SER A 113 51.29 -25.40 26.49
C SER A 113 52.55 -24.70 27.00
N GLU A 114 52.45 -23.82 28.01
CA GLU A 114 53.59 -23.15 28.62
C GLU A 114 54.36 -24.11 29.56
N VAL A 115 55.13 -25.02 28.97
CA VAL A 115 56.28 -25.66 29.62
C VAL A 115 57.48 -24.73 29.42
N ASP A 116 57.75 -23.97 30.48
CA ASP A 116 58.99 -23.27 30.86
C ASP A 116 60.17 -23.35 29.87
N TYR A 117 60.30 -22.36 28.98
CA TYR A 117 61.60 -21.95 28.44
C TYR A 117 61.65 -20.42 28.30
N SER A 118 62.52 -19.84 29.12
CA SER A 118 62.82 -18.42 29.27
C SER A 118 63.26 -17.68 27.98
N LEU A 119 62.98 -16.36 27.98
CA LEU A 119 63.60 -15.24 27.24
C LEU A 119 63.11 -15.00 25.79
N THR A 120 62.35 -13.90 25.58
CA THR A 120 62.71 -12.72 24.74
C THR A 120 61.54 -11.71 24.73
N PRO A 121 61.71 -10.42 25.11
CA PRO A 121 60.68 -9.40 24.95
C PRO A 121 60.81 -8.69 23.59
N GLY A 122 59.91 -9.01 22.66
CA GLY A 122 59.77 -8.34 21.37
C GLY A 122 58.30 -8.11 21.05
N ASN A 123 57.71 -7.11 21.71
CA ASN A 123 56.34 -6.65 21.46
C ASN A 123 56.19 -6.15 20.02
N THR A 124 55.66 -7.00 19.14
CA THR A 124 54.96 -6.54 17.93
C THR A 124 53.51 -6.94 18.11
N ASN A 125 52.75 -6.09 18.81
CA ASN A 125 51.30 -6.18 18.84
C ASN A 125 50.80 -6.01 17.40
N LEU A 126 50.48 -7.13 16.76
CA LEU A 126 49.71 -7.15 15.53
C LEU A 126 48.37 -6.50 15.81
N LEU A 127 48.28 -5.22 15.43
CA LEU A 127 47.03 -4.53 15.15
C LEU A 127 46.34 -5.28 14.02
N VAL A 128 45.62 -6.36 14.37
CA VAL A 128 44.59 -6.93 13.51
C VAL A 128 43.43 -5.96 13.58
N ASP A 129 43.54 -4.91 12.75
CA ASP A 129 42.49 -3.94 12.51
C ASP A 129 41.28 -4.72 11.99
N SER A 130 40.23 -4.77 12.80
CA SER A 130 39.07 -5.63 12.63
C SER A 130 38.28 -5.21 11.37
N PRO A 131 38.31 -5.97 10.26
CA PRO A 131 37.52 -5.67 9.05
C PRO A 131 36.01 -5.80 9.28
N GLN A 132 35.63 -6.32 10.45
CA GLN A 132 34.30 -6.82 10.78
C GLN A 132 33.29 -5.71 11.07
N VAL A 133 33.72 -4.54 11.57
CA VAL A 133 32.81 -3.42 11.83
C VAL A 133 32.30 -2.82 10.51
N GLY A 134 33.15 -2.77 9.48
CA GLY A 134 32.79 -2.22 8.17
C GLY A 134 31.73 -3.03 7.41
N LEU A 135 31.83 -4.36 7.44
CA LEU A 135 30.89 -5.25 6.74
C LEU A 135 29.46 -5.15 7.29
N THR A 136 29.31 -5.04 8.61
CA THR A 136 27.99 -4.94 9.25
C THR A 136 27.27 -3.63 8.95
N SER A 137 28.01 -2.53 8.78
CA SER A 137 27.43 -1.23 8.41
C SER A 137 26.88 -1.25 6.98
N GLU A 138 27.60 -1.90 6.06
CA GLU A 138 27.20 -2.01 4.65
C GLU A 138 25.91 -2.81 4.49
N GLU A 139 25.75 -3.92 5.24
CA GLU A 139 24.54 -4.75 5.20
C GLU A 139 23.29 -4.00 5.69
N VAL A 140 23.44 -3.22 6.78
CA VAL A 140 22.37 -2.37 7.32
C VAL A 140 21.96 -1.29 6.32
N ASP A 141 22.93 -0.63 5.69
CA ASP A 141 22.68 0.40 4.68
C ASP A 141 22.04 -0.19 3.40
N ALA A 142 22.46 -1.39 2.99
CA ALA A 142 21.85 -2.11 1.88
C ALA A 142 20.37 -2.44 2.15
N LEU A 143 20.04 -2.89 3.36
CA LEU A 143 18.66 -3.16 3.77
C LEU A 143 17.81 -1.87 3.79
N ARG A 144 18.36 -0.77 4.31
CA ARG A 144 17.69 0.55 4.28
C ARG A 144 17.42 1.01 2.86
N GLY A 145 18.43 0.95 1.99
CA GLY A 145 18.28 1.30 0.58
C GLY A 145 17.23 0.45 -0.14
N LYS A 146 17.16 -0.85 0.15
CA LYS A 146 16.13 -1.75 -0.41
C LYS A 146 14.74 -1.40 0.10
N TYR A 147 14.60 -1.02 1.37
CA TYR A 147 13.33 -0.60 1.95
C TYR A 147 12.80 0.68 1.31
N ILE A 148 13.65 1.72 1.21
CA ILE A 148 13.27 2.99 0.56
C ILE A 148 12.84 2.74 -0.88
N ARG A 149 13.62 2.00 -1.67
CA ARG A 149 13.27 1.68 -3.07
C ARG A 149 11.90 1.00 -3.19
N ARG A 150 11.56 0.10 -2.26
CA ARG A 150 10.25 -0.58 -2.24
C ARG A 150 9.11 0.36 -1.87
N LEU A 151 9.29 1.18 -0.85
CA LEU A 151 8.31 2.22 -0.50
C LEU A 151 8.06 3.17 -1.68
N THR A 152 9.13 3.65 -2.32
CA THR A 152 9.06 4.53 -3.48
C THR A 152 8.35 3.84 -4.65
N ALA A 153 8.61 2.55 -4.90
CA ALA A 153 7.92 1.79 -5.94
C ALA A 153 6.40 1.73 -5.69
N VAL A 154 5.96 1.52 -4.45
CA VAL A 154 4.52 1.54 -4.10
C VAL A 154 3.90 2.88 -4.49
N LEU A 155 4.54 4.00 -4.15
CA LEU A 155 4.01 5.32 -4.51
C LEU A 155 3.95 5.54 -6.03
N ILE A 156 5.05 5.26 -6.73
CA ILE A 156 5.17 5.50 -8.18
C ILE A 156 4.17 4.65 -8.96
N HIS A 157 3.92 3.41 -8.54
CA HIS A 157 2.98 2.54 -9.24
C HIS A 157 1.52 2.88 -8.93
N HIS A 158 1.19 3.14 -7.67
CA HIS A 158 -0.22 3.18 -7.26
C HIS A 158 -0.82 4.58 -7.19
N ILE A 159 -0.07 5.61 -6.79
CA ILE A 159 -0.62 6.97 -6.66
C ILE A 159 -1.05 7.56 -8.01
N PRO A 160 -0.23 7.49 -9.09
CA PRO A 160 -0.65 8.03 -10.38
C PRO A 160 -1.85 7.28 -10.97
N ALA A 161 -1.90 5.95 -10.79
CA ALA A 161 -3.02 5.13 -11.23
C ALA A 161 -4.30 5.51 -10.48
N PHE A 162 -4.25 5.55 -9.15
CA PHE A 162 -5.34 5.96 -8.28
C PHE A 162 -5.89 7.35 -8.64
N TRP A 163 -4.98 8.33 -8.81
CA TRP A 163 -5.37 9.68 -9.17
C TRP A 163 -6.03 9.77 -10.55
N LYS A 164 -5.54 8.99 -11.52
CA LYS A 164 -6.13 8.93 -12.86
C LYS A 164 -7.56 8.41 -12.82
N VAL A 165 -7.84 7.40 -12.00
CA VAL A 165 -9.20 6.87 -11.80
C VAL A 165 -10.09 7.95 -11.18
N ALA A 166 -9.66 8.56 -10.08
CA ALA A 166 -10.40 9.65 -9.44
C ALA A 166 -10.71 10.78 -10.42
N LEU A 167 -9.71 11.27 -11.17
CA LEU A 167 -9.93 12.30 -12.19
C LEU A 167 -10.96 11.86 -13.24
N SER A 168 -10.95 10.60 -13.66
CA SER A 168 -11.87 10.10 -14.68
C SER A 168 -13.32 10.10 -14.18
N VAL A 169 -13.52 9.70 -12.92
CA VAL A 169 -14.83 9.74 -12.25
C VAL A 169 -15.32 11.18 -12.11
N PHE A 170 -14.51 12.07 -11.50
CA PHE A 170 -14.93 13.44 -11.18
C PHE A 170 -14.98 14.37 -12.40
N SER A 171 -14.30 14.04 -13.49
CA SER A 171 -14.40 14.80 -14.76
C SER A 171 -15.63 14.43 -15.59
N GLY A 172 -16.45 13.48 -15.15
CA GLY A 172 -17.60 12.99 -15.90
C GLY A 172 -17.22 12.22 -17.18
N LYS A 173 -15.97 11.74 -17.31
CA LYS A 173 -15.58 10.89 -18.44
C LYS A 173 -16.32 9.54 -18.40
N PHE A 174 -16.77 9.14 -17.22
CA PHE A 174 -17.67 8.01 -16.99
C PHE A 174 -19.02 8.16 -17.72
N ALA A 175 -19.44 9.38 -18.05
CA ALA A 175 -20.69 9.61 -18.78
C ALA A 175 -20.53 9.53 -20.32
N LYS A 176 -19.29 9.56 -20.84
CA LYS A 176 -19.02 9.64 -22.28
C LYS A 176 -18.82 8.28 -22.97
N SER A 177 -18.48 7.24 -22.20
CA SER A 177 -18.34 5.87 -22.73
C SER A 177 -19.70 5.24 -23.08
N SER A 178 -20.80 5.78 -22.55
CA SER A 178 -22.17 5.32 -22.77
C SER A 178 -22.84 5.85 -24.05
N GLN A 179 -22.09 6.33 -25.05
CA GLN A 179 -22.64 6.56 -26.40
C GLN A 179 -22.21 5.44 -27.34
N VAL A 180 -22.83 4.26 -27.18
CA VAL A 180 -23.09 3.39 -28.32
C VAL A 180 -24.53 3.64 -28.76
N SER A 181 -24.67 4.14 -29.99
CA SER A 181 -25.92 4.44 -30.73
C SER A 181 -26.59 5.80 -30.50
N ALA A 182 -25.99 6.86 -31.07
CA ALA A 182 -26.74 7.95 -31.71
C ALA A 182 -25.80 8.82 -32.56
N GLU A 183 -25.26 8.26 -33.66
CA GLU A 183 -24.65 9.07 -34.71
C GLU A 183 -25.75 9.73 -35.54
N SER A 184 -26.17 10.93 -35.14
CA SER A 184 -26.68 11.93 -36.07
C SER A 184 -25.72 13.12 -36.08
N ASN A 185 -24.85 13.13 -37.08
CA ASN A 185 -24.00 14.23 -37.50
C ASN A 185 -24.79 15.55 -37.62
N ILE A 186 -24.50 16.57 -36.81
CA ILE A 186 -24.59 17.97 -37.24
C ILE A 186 -23.49 18.79 -36.54
N ASN A 187 -22.59 19.34 -37.36
CA ASN A 187 -21.59 20.34 -37.00
C ASN A 187 -22.24 21.59 -36.41
N THR A 188 -21.75 22.14 -35.29
CA THR A 188 -21.65 23.61 -35.13
C THR A 188 -20.58 23.97 -34.10
N SER A 189 -19.66 24.84 -34.51
CA SER A 189 -18.64 25.52 -33.72
C SER A 189 -19.22 26.70 -32.93
N ALA A 190 -18.56 27.01 -31.81
CA ALA A 190 -18.42 28.33 -31.14
C ALA A 190 -18.74 28.32 -29.62
N SER A 191 -17.86 29.03 -28.91
CA SER A 191 -17.74 29.23 -27.48
C SER A 191 -19.03 29.60 -26.71
N LYS A 192 -19.15 29.15 -25.45
CA LYS A 192 -19.25 30.01 -24.26
C LYS A 192 -19.37 29.19 -22.97
N THR A 193 -18.66 29.67 -21.96
CA THR A 193 -18.82 29.41 -20.53
C THR A 193 -20.25 29.72 -20.09
N GLU A 194 -20.90 28.76 -19.43
CA GLU A 194 -21.78 28.88 -18.25
C GLU A 194 -22.81 27.74 -18.22
N GLU A 195 -22.70 26.97 -17.13
CA GLU A 195 -23.78 26.30 -16.40
C GLU A 195 -24.91 25.66 -17.22
N LYS A 196 -24.74 24.37 -17.54
CA LYS A 196 -25.87 23.50 -17.88
C LYS A 196 -25.80 22.26 -17.01
N VAL A 197 -26.61 22.29 -15.95
CA VAL A 197 -26.93 21.20 -15.04
C VAL A 197 -27.32 19.96 -15.86
N GLY A 198 -26.46 18.95 -15.78
CA GLY A 198 -26.71 17.57 -16.17
C GLY A 198 -26.03 16.73 -15.09
N ASP A 199 -26.84 16.14 -14.23
CA ASP A 199 -26.55 15.68 -12.87
C ASP A 199 -25.72 14.37 -12.83
N GLY A 200 -24.53 14.39 -13.41
CA GLY A 200 -23.62 13.25 -13.51
C GLY A 200 -22.58 13.19 -12.38
N LYS A 201 -22.91 13.66 -11.18
CA LYS A 201 -22.02 13.51 -10.03
C LYS A 201 -22.15 12.10 -9.47
N TYR A 202 -21.27 11.20 -9.93
CA TYR A 202 -21.16 9.83 -9.40
C TYR A 202 -20.79 9.79 -7.91
N SER A 203 -20.37 10.91 -7.34
CA SER A 203 -20.00 11.03 -5.93
C SER A 203 -20.42 12.39 -5.35
N SER A 204 -20.82 12.35 -4.08
CA SER A 204 -21.10 13.54 -3.28
C SER A 204 -19.83 14.22 -2.74
N HIS A 205 -18.70 13.49 -2.77
CA HIS A 205 -17.40 13.97 -2.34
C HIS A 205 -16.73 14.86 -3.41
N SER A 206 -15.75 15.64 -2.97
CA SER A 206 -14.97 16.53 -3.81
C SER A 206 -13.62 15.92 -4.21
N LEU A 207 -13.08 16.40 -5.33
CA LEU A 207 -11.74 16.02 -5.76
C LEU A 207 -10.65 16.46 -4.74
N ASP A 208 -10.89 17.51 -3.95
CA ASP A 208 -9.94 17.94 -2.91
C ASP A 208 -9.87 16.95 -1.74
N GLU A 209 -10.98 16.30 -1.38
CA GLU A 209 -10.96 15.21 -0.37
C GLU A 209 -10.07 14.05 -0.84
N VAL A 210 -10.16 13.68 -2.12
CA VAL A 210 -9.29 12.66 -2.73
C VAL A 210 -7.83 13.11 -2.73
N ALA A 211 -7.57 14.37 -3.06
CA ALA A 211 -6.23 14.95 -2.95
C ALA A 211 -5.72 14.89 -1.50
N GLY A 212 -6.60 15.09 -0.51
CA GLY A 212 -6.33 14.90 0.91
C GLY A 212 -5.89 13.47 1.25
N MET A 213 -6.57 12.46 0.70
CA MET A 213 -6.19 11.05 0.87
C MET A 213 -4.78 10.78 0.34
N ILE A 214 -4.47 11.28 -0.86
CA ILE A 214 -3.15 11.16 -1.48
C ILE A 214 -2.08 11.86 -0.64
N ARG A 215 -2.32 13.12 -0.22
CA ARG A 215 -1.41 13.87 0.65
C ARG A 215 -1.13 13.12 1.94
N SER A 216 -2.17 12.55 2.57
CA SER A 216 -2.02 11.76 3.78
C SER A 216 -1.21 10.47 3.54
N THR A 217 -1.35 9.85 2.37
CA THR A 217 -0.59 8.63 2.01
C THR A 217 0.88 8.96 1.73
N ILE A 218 1.15 10.09 1.07
CA ILE A 218 2.51 10.61 0.86
C ILE A 218 3.15 10.97 2.21
N SER A 219 2.41 11.65 3.10
CA SER A 219 2.89 11.97 4.45
C SER A 219 3.24 10.72 5.25
N ALA A 220 2.43 9.65 5.15
CA ALA A 220 2.75 8.37 5.78
C ALA A 220 4.05 7.75 5.25
N TYR A 221 4.33 7.89 3.95
CA TYR A 221 5.61 7.51 3.36
C TYR A 221 6.76 8.36 3.91
N GLU A 222 6.61 9.69 3.96
CA GLU A 222 7.62 10.61 4.46
C GLU A 222 8.01 10.28 5.90
N VAL A 223 7.02 10.10 6.78
CA VAL A 223 7.25 9.70 8.18
C VAL A 223 8.08 8.42 8.25
N LYS A 224 7.75 7.40 7.45
CA LYS A 224 8.50 6.13 7.41
C LYS A 224 9.94 6.33 6.95
N VAL A 225 10.19 7.19 5.96
CA VAL A 225 11.56 7.50 5.50
C VAL A 225 12.33 8.34 6.53
N THR A 226 11.69 9.31 7.19
CA THR A 226 12.33 10.17 8.20
C THR A 226 12.65 9.43 9.50
N ILE A 227 11.82 8.45 9.89
CA ILE A 227 12.14 7.56 11.02
C ILE A 227 13.44 6.81 10.75
N LEU A 228 13.68 6.35 9.51
CA LEU A 228 14.95 5.71 9.16
C LEU A 228 16.14 6.67 9.31
N SER A 229 16.03 7.92 8.85
CA SER A 229 17.14 8.88 8.95
C SER A 229 17.44 9.28 10.40
N SER A 230 16.42 9.31 11.26
CA SER A 230 16.55 9.67 12.68
C SER A 230 17.15 8.55 13.54
N ILE A 231 16.79 7.28 13.26
CA ILE A 231 17.38 6.12 13.95
C ILE A 231 18.89 6.02 13.68
N THR A 232 19.38 6.47 12.52
CA THR A 232 20.82 6.50 12.22
C THR A 232 21.56 7.52 13.09
N CYS A 233 20.94 8.66 13.44
CA CYS A 233 21.55 9.64 14.35
C CYS A 233 21.62 9.17 15.80
N PHE A 234 20.64 8.36 16.26
CA PHE A 234 20.57 7.96 17.67
C PHE A 234 21.42 6.72 18.01
N LYS A 235 21.86 5.95 17.02
CA LYS A 235 22.75 4.77 17.23
C LYS A 235 24.24 5.07 16.96
N LEU A 236 24.58 6.29 16.55
CA LEU A 236 25.97 6.77 16.33
C LEU A 236 26.47 7.71 17.44
N LEU A 237 25.64 7.97 18.45
CA LEU A 237 25.95 8.71 19.69
C LEU A 237 25.89 7.73 20.87
#